data_AF-A0A1I7TB28-F1
#
_entry.id   AF-A0A1I7TB28-F1
#
_cell.length_a   1.000
_cell.length_b   1.000
_cell.length_c   1.000
_cell.angle_alpha   90.00
_cell.angle_beta   90.00
_cell.angle_gamma   90.00
#
_symmetry.space_group_name_H-M   'P 1'
#
loop_
_entity.id
_entity.type
_entity.pdbx_description
1 polymer ?
#
loop_
_entity_poly.entity_id
_entity_poly.type
_entity_poly.pdbx_seq_one_letter_code
_entity_poly.pdbx_strand_id
1 'polypeptide(L)'
;MIELTDENPIQFEAFLQISHGVRNNYEKLTLEYAHKYKMFNVIQLLDHTWRQMDLPISSAIHLNHCLAELLGKIESLEELVQELKKVDLEEISGEMMKKFVMVFMKF
;
A
#
# COMPACT_ATOMS: atom_id res chain seq x y z
N MET A 1 12.20 -8.65 25.12
CA MET A 1 10.87 -9.26 24.95
C MET A 1 9.98 -8.14 24.42
N ILE A 2 9.46 -8.27 23.19
CA ILE A 2 8.55 -7.26 22.63
C ILE A 2 7.17 -7.61 23.19
N GLU A 3 6.60 -6.74 24.02
CA GLU A 3 5.23 -6.90 24.52
C GLU A 3 4.26 -6.44 23.44
N LEU A 4 3.37 -7.35 23.02
CA LEU A 4 2.44 -7.16 21.89
C LEU A 4 1.02 -6.82 22.41
N THR A 5 0.94 -5.95 23.41
CA THR A 5 -0.28 -5.71 24.20
C THR A 5 -1.44 -5.07 23.42
N ASP A 6 -1.17 -4.44 22.28
CA ASP A 6 -2.16 -3.72 21.47
C ASP A 6 -2.42 -4.38 20.11
N GLU A 7 -1.84 -5.55 19.85
CA GLU A 7 -1.89 -6.18 18.53
C GLU A 7 -3.02 -7.21 18.46
N ASN A 8 -3.82 -7.15 17.38
CA ASN A 8 -4.82 -8.19 17.12
C ASN A 8 -4.08 -9.52 16.86
N PRO A 9 -4.22 -10.54 17.72
CA PRO A 9 -3.37 -11.73 17.67
C PRO A 9 -3.44 -12.47 16.33
N ILE A 10 -4.62 -12.50 15.71
CA ILE A 10 -4.87 -13.18 14.43
C ILE A 10 -4.14 -12.46 13.30
N GLN A 11 -4.16 -11.13 13.31
CA GLN A 11 -3.51 -10.32 12.28
C GLN A 11 -1.99 -10.32 12.43
N PHE A 12 -1.51 -10.27 13.67
CA PHE A 12 -0.08 -10.36 13.94
C PHE A 12 0.48 -11.74 13.58
N GLU A 13 -0.25 -12.81 13.86
CA GLU A 13 0.10 -14.16 13.41
C GLU A 13 0.17 -14.24 11.87
N ALA A 14 -0.81 -13.66 11.16
CA ALA A 14 -0.78 -13.59 9.70
C ALA A 14 0.44 -12.80 9.18
N PHE A 15 0.79 -11.68 9.82
CA PHE A 15 1.99 -10.91 9.50
C PHE A 15 3.28 -11.72 9.71
N LEU A 16 3.40 -12.46 10.81
CA LEU A 16 4.54 -13.32 11.06
C LEU A 16 4.64 -14.44 10.01
N GLN A 17 3.53 -15.09 9.70
CA GLN A 17 3.48 -16.14 8.67
C GLN A 17 3.95 -15.62 7.30
N ILE A 18 3.46 -14.45 6.89
CA ILE A 18 3.87 -13.81 5.63
C ILE A 18 5.35 -13.41 5.67
N SER A 19 5.83 -12.88 6.80
CA SER A 19 7.25 -12.55 7.00
C SER A 19 8.17 -13.78 6.89
N HIS A 20 7.66 -14.95 7.24
CA HIS A 20 8.35 -16.24 7.09
C HIS A 20 8.12 -16.91 5.71
N GLY A 21 7.40 -16.25 4.79
CA GLY A 21 7.19 -16.72 3.42
C GLY A 21 5.98 -17.64 3.21
N VAL A 22 5.11 -17.78 4.21
CA VAL A 22 3.84 -18.51 4.07
C VAL A 22 2.86 -17.65 3.26
N ARG A 23 2.35 -18.19 2.16
CA ARG A 23 1.39 -17.50 1.28
C ARG A 23 -0.05 -17.81 1.73
N ASN A 24 -0.66 -16.89 2.48
CA ASN A 24 -2.06 -16.96 2.92
C ASN A 24 -2.84 -15.69 2.52
N ASN A 25 -4.18 -15.80 2.38
CA ASN A 25 -5.09 -14.73 1.91
C ASN A 25 -5.35 -13.57 2.90
N TYR A 26 -4.52 -13.36 3.93
CA TYR A 26 -4.75 -12.32 4.93
C TYR A 26 -4.08 -11.01 4.52
N GLU A 27 -4.75 -10.34 3.60
CA GLU A 27 -4.14 -9.27 2.83
C GLU A 27 -4.26 -7.93 3.59
N LYS A 28 -5.46 -7.43 3.85
CA LYS A 28 -5.64 -6.00 4.16
C LYS A 28 -4.94 -5.42 5.41
N LEU A 29 -4.63 -6.22 6.44
CA LEU A 29 -4.11 -5.73 7.73
C LEU A 29 -2.61 -6.01 7.95
N THR A 30 -1.98 -6.72 7.02
CA THR A 30 -0.54 -7.03 7.07
C THR A 30 0.31 -5.81 6.73
N LEU A 31 -0.24 -4.84 6.00
CA LEU A 31 0.47 -3.64 5.57
C LEU A 31 0.84 -2.72 6.75
N GLU A 32 -0.06 -2.52 7.71
CA GLU A 32 0.20 -1.67 8.88
C GLU A 32 1.37 -2.21 9.71
N TYR A 33 1.39 -3.53 9.96
CA TYR A 33 2.51 -4.18 10.64
C TYR A 33 3.79 -4.15 9.81
N ALA A 34 3.70 -4.35 8.49
CA ALA A 34 4.85 -4.26 7.60
C ALA A 34 5.49 -2.86 7.62
N HIS A 35 4.67 -1.80 7.69
CA HIS A 35 5.13 -0.43 7.87
C HIS A 35 5.73 -0.19 9.26
N LYS A 36 5.02 -0.58 10.33
CA LYS A 36 5.46 -0.45 11.72
C LYS A 36 6.84 -1.08 11.94
N TYR A 37 7.04 -2.28 11.41
CA TYR A 37 8.28 -3.05 11.54
C TYR A 37 9.27 -2.83 10.39
N LYS A 38 8.97 -1.93 9.44
CA LYS A 38 9.81 -1.60 8.25
C LYS A 38 10.24 -2.85 7.47
N MET A 39 9.35 -3.82 7.32
CA MET A 39 9.58 -5.08 6.62
C MET A 39 9.42 -4.90 5.10
N PHE A 40 10.43 -4.33 4.44
CA PHE A 40 10.39 -4.04 3.00
C PHE A 40 10.08 -5.25 2.11
N ASN A 41 10.53 -6.44 2.50
CA ASN A 41 10.26 -7.67 1.75
C ASN A 41 8.76 -8.02 1.72
N VAL A 42 8.07 -7.79 2.85
CA VAL A 42 6.62 -8.01 2.96
C VAL A 42 5.89 -6.95 2.15
N ILE A 43 6.32 -5.68 2.22
CA ILE A 43 5.74 -4.59 1.42
C ILE A 43 5.84 -4.90 -0.08
N GLN A 44 7.00 -5.36 -0.56
CA GLN A 44 7.17 -5.75 -1.97
C GLN A 44 6.30 -6.96 -2.36
N LEU A 45 6.16 -7.94 -1.46
CA LEU A 45 5.30 -9.09 -1.69
C LEU A 45 3.82 -8.66 -1.81
N LEU A 46 3.37 -7.79 -0.90
CA LEU A 46 2.01 -7.22 -0.93
C LEU A 46 1.80 -6.39 -2.20
N ASP A 47 2.77 -5.55 -2.61
CA ASP A 47 2.71 -4.75 -3.83
C ASP A 47 2.54 -5.61 -5.09
N HIS A 48 3.18 -6.78 -5.13
CA HIS A 48 3.02 -7.71 -6.24
C HIS A 48 1.68 -8.46 -6.19
N THR A 49 1.27 -8.92 -5.01
CA THR A 49 0.07 -9.75 -4.83
C THR A 49 -1.21 -8.93 -5.03
N TRP A 50 -1.21 -7.68 -4.56
CA TRP A 50 -2.37 -6.80 -4.61
C TRP A 50 -2.51 -6.01 -5.89
N ARG A 51 -1.64 -6.26 -6.87
CA ARG A 51 -1.68 -5.56 -8.16
C ARG A 51 -3.08 -5.56 -8.80
N GLN A 52 -3.87 -6.60 -8.56
CA GLN A 52 -5.23 -6.76 -9.07
C GLN A 52 -6.35 -6.44 -8.05
N MET A 53 -6.02 -6.13 -6.81
CA MET A 53 -7.02 -5.72 -5.82
C MET A 53 -7.39 -4.25 -5.98
N ASP A 54 -8.69 -3.96 -5.92
CA ASP A 54 -9.18 -2.58 -5.78
C ASP A 54 -8.95 -2.11 -4.34
N LEU A 55 -7.81 -1.45 -4.14
CA LEU A 55 -7.43 -0.81 -2.89
C LEU A 55 -7.65 0.70 -3.00
N PRO A 56 -8.02 1.36 -1.89
CA PRO A 56 -8.02 2.81 -1.85
C PRO A 56 -6.60 3.33 -2.09
N ILE A 57 -6.48 4.44 -2.83
CA ILE A 57 -5.18 5.02 -3.20
C ILE A 57 -4.36 5.36 -1.96
N SER A 58 -5.01 5.79 -0.87
CA SER A 58 -4.37 6.06 0.42
C SER A 58 -3.62 4.85 1.00
N SER A 59 -4.13 3.63 0.82
CA SER A 59 -3.41 2.42 1.24
C SER A 59 -2.34 1.97 0.24
N ALA A 60 -2.43 2.43 -1.00
CA ALA A 60 -1.50 2.07 -2.08
C ALA A 60 -0.32 3.04 -2.24
N ILE A 61 -0.26 4.16 -1.49
CA ILE A 61 0.86 5.14 -1.54
C ILE A 61 2.22 4.48 -1.34
N HIS A 62 2.26 3.39 -0.58
CA HIS A 62 3.50 2.66 -0.30
C HIS A 62 3.73 1.45 -1.21
N LEU A 63 2.78 1.17 -2.10
CA LEU A 63 2.76 0.03 -3.01
C LEU A 63 2.95 0.54 -4.45
N ASN A 64 4.19 0.48 -4.93
CA ASN A 64 4.63 1.08 -6.18
C ASN A 64 3.88 0.58 -7.41
N HIS A 65 3.66 -0.73 -7.50
CA HIS A 65 2.99 -1.38 -8.62
C HIS A 65 1.47 -1.25 -8.51
N CYS A 66 0.89 -1.44 -7.32
CA CYS A 66 -0.54 -1.19 -7.09
C CYS A 66 -0.93 0.24 -7.45
N LEU A 67 -0.18 1.24 -6.98
CA LEU A 67 -0.49 2.63 -7.28
C LEU A 67 -0.44 2.89 -8.78
N ALA A 68 0.54 2.33 -9.50
CA ALA A 68 0.65 2.55 -10.94
C ALA A 68 -0.57 2.01 -11.71
N GLU A 69 -1.13 0.87 -11.29
CA GLU A 69 -2.37 0.35 -11.89
C GLU A 69 -3.58 1.17 -11.49
N LEU A 70 -3.74 1.53 -10.21
CA LEU A 70 -4.84 2.36 -9.75
C LEU A 70 -4.86 3.73 -10.45
N LEU A 71 -3.69 4.36 -10.58
CA LEU A 71 -3.53 5.61 -11.32
C LEU A 71 -3.81 5.45 -12.83
N GLY A 72 -3.56 4.27 -13.39
CA GLY A 72 -3.89 3.96 -14.78
C GLY A 72 -5.39 3.77 -15.04
N LYS A 73 -6.19 3.48 -13.99
CA LYS A 73 -7.65 3.39 -14.06
C LYS A 73 -8.36 4.73 -13.89
N ILE A 74 -7.67 5.77 -13.42
CA ILE A 74 -8.25 7.10 -13.27
C ILE A 74 -8.53 7.65 -14.67
N GLU A 75 -9.78 8.04 -14.92
CA GLU A 75 -10.23 8.55 -16.22
C GLU A 75 -10.37 10.07 -16.24
N SER A 76 -10.22 10.74 -15.10
CA SER A 76 -10.34 12.21 -15.02
C SER A 76 -9.37 12.86 -14.03
N LEU A 77 -9.04 14.12 -14.30
CA LEU A 77 -8.24 14.96 -13.43
C LEU A 77 -8.95 15.27 -12.09
N GLU A 78 -10.28 15.29 -12.09
CA GLU A 78 -11.10 15.51 -10.89
C GLU A 78 -11.01 14.34 -9.92
N GLU A 79 -11.05 13.10 -10.40
CA GLU A 79 -10.84 11.89 -9.61
C GLU A 79 -9.43 11.86 -9.00
N LEU A 80 -8.40 12.20 -9.78
CA LEU A 80 -7.02 12.28 -9.32
C LEU A 80 -6.87 13.25 -8.14
N VAL A 81 -7.47 14.43 -8.24
CA VAL A 81 -7.43 15.46 -7.18
C VAL A 81 -8.19 15.02 -5.94
N GLN A 82 -9.34 14.34 -6.09
CA GLN A 82 -10.09 13.81 -4.95
C GLN A 82 -9.30 12.74 -4.19
N GLU A 83 -8.59 11.87 -4.89
CA GLU A 83 -7.76 10.85 -4.26
C GLU A 83 -6.50 11.45 -3.62
N LEU A 84 -5.85 12.41 -4.27
CA LEU A 84 -4.73 13.16 -3.68
C LEU A 84 -5.12 13.89 -2.39
N LYS A 85 -6.35 14.38 -2.27
CA LYS A 85 -6.85 15.02 -1.04
C LYS A 85 -7.06 14.05 0.13
N LYS A 86 -7.26 12.76 -0.14
CA LYS A 86 -7.41 11.71 0.88
C LYS A 86 -6.07 11.18 1.38
N VAL A 87 -4.99 11.59 0.73
CA VAL A 87 -3.63 11.11 0.93
C VAL A 87 -2.85 12.20 1.66
N ASP A 88 -2.04 11.80 2.65
CA ASP A 88 -1.05 12.71 3.21
C ASP A 88 0.13 12.86 2.24
N LEU A 89 0.23 14.03 1.62
CA LEU A 89 1.24 14.35 0.61
C LEU A 89 2.67 14.32 1.17
N GLU A 90 2.83 14.54 2.48
CA GLU A 90 4.15 14.52 3.14
C GLU A 90 4.70 13.10 3.29
N GLU A 91 3.83 12.08 3.34
CA GLU A 91 4.22 10.66 3.42
C GLU A 91 4.50 10.04 2.05
N ILE A 92 4.15 10.73 0.96
CA ILE A 92 4.39 10.24 -0.41
C ILE A 92 5.90 10.32 -0.73
N SER A 93 6.49 9.17 -1.08
CA SER A 93 7.85 9.17 -1.62
C SER A 93 7.93 9.93 -2.95
N GLY A 94 9.05 10.63 -3.21
CA GLY A 94 9.21 11.39 -4.46
C GLY A 94 9.00 10.56 -5.73
N GLU A 95 9.28 9.26 -5.70
CA GLU A 95 9.04 8.35 -6.81
C GLU A 95 7.55 8.14 -7.09
N MET A 96 6.72 8.10 -6.04
CA MET A 96 5.27 8.00 -6.14
C MET A 96 4.67 9.32 -6.63
N MET A 97 5.16 10.46 -6.12
CA MET A 97 4.74 11.79 -6.58
C MET A 97 4.98 11.97 -8.09
N LYS A 98 6.11 11.48 -8.62
CA LYS A 98 6.37 11.50 -10.07
C LYS A 98 5.29 10.75 -10.86
N LYS A 99 4.78 9.62 -10.35
CA LYS A 99 3.72 8.86 -11.03
C LYS A 99 2.41 9.63 -11.05
N PHE A 100 2.03 10.28 -9.96
CA PHE A 100 0.87 11.18 -9.92
C PHE A 100 1.02 12.32 -10.94
N VAL A 101 2.19 12.99 -10.97
CA VAL A 101 2.47 14.06 -11.93
C VAL A 101 2.44 13.55 -13.37
N MET A 102 2.96 12.35 -13.65
CA MET A 102 2.88 11.77 -14.99
C MET A 102 1.44 11.55 -15.44
N VAL A 103 0.54 11.12 -14.55
CA VAL A 103 -0.88 10.96 -14.88
C VAL A 103 -1.55 12.32 -15.03
N PHE A 104 -1.24 13.29 -14.16
CA PHE A 104 -1.71 14.66 -14.31
C PHE A 104 -1.32 15.28 -15.66
N MET A 105 -0.11 15.02 -16.15
CA MET A 105 0.39 15.51 -17.45
C MET A 105 -0.21 14.77 -18.67
N LYS A 106 -0.93 13.66 -18.46
CA LYS A 106 -1.61 12.92 -19.53
C LYS A 106 -3.03 13.44 -19.80
N PHE A 107 -3.61 14.17 -18.85
CA PHE A 107 -4.90 14.87 -19.00
C PHE A 107 -4.68 16.27 -19.56
#